data_AF-A0A7R9MNF0-F1
#
_entry.id   AF-A0A7R9MNF0-F1
#
_cell.length_a   1.000
_cell.length_b   1.000
_cell.length_c   1.000
_cell.angle_alpha   90.00
_cell.angle_beta   90.00
_cell.angle_gamma   90.00
#
_symmetry.space_group_name_H-M   'P 1'
#
loop_
_entity.id
_entity.type
_entity.pdbx_description
1 polymer ?
#
loop_
_entity_poly.entity_id
_entity_poly.type
_entity_poly.pdbx_seq_one_letter_code
_entity_poly.pdbx_strand_id
1 'polypeptide(L)'
;LLLESRHFVALNVYIALSYYKARIHSEVFYSNRCLHSQLDYYDVSQEVLQLYAQQLSPLFIGFSYLNLIFFQQFPESATATNLKACNHYRLYNGKAAEQELRNLIDAIPPAFTYAQDLIRHNLVVFRGGEGALQVLPPLVDVLPEAKLNLVIYHLKNDNVSEANRLIKDLDPSLPHEYVLTGVVNAAVGQTQGSREHLKMAQQYFQMVGGSASECDTIPGRQCMASCFFILKQFDDVLLYLSSIKSYFYNDDTFNFNFGQAKAATANFREAEEVLLLVRQERLTNDYVYVSWLARCLIMNKKPRQAWELYLKRDNSAEAFHLLQLIANDC
;
A
#
# COMPACT_ATOMS: atom_id res chain seq x y z
N LEU A 1 -23.72 22.17 -33.82
CA LEU A 1 -22.34 22.51 -34.25
C LEU A 1 -21.54 23.24 -33.15
N LEU A 2 -21.75 22.88 -31.88
CA LEU A 2 -21.00 23.39 -30.72
C LEU A 2 -21.03 22.35 -29.58
N LEU A 3 -20.85 21.06 -29.93
CA LEU A 3 -20.94 19.91 -29.02
C LEU A 3 -20.09 18.69 -29.49
N GLU A 4 -19.06 18.92 -30.32
CA GLU A 4 -18.19 17.87 -30.87
C GLU A 4 -16.73 18.16 -30.52
N SER A 5 -16.30 17.81 -29.31
CA SER A 5 -14.89 17.53 -28.98
C SER A 5 -14.76 17.06 -27.54
N ARG A 6 -15.37 15.91 -27.22
CA ARG A 6 -15.24 15.22 -25.91
C ARG A 6 -14.14 14.14 -25.96
N HIS A 7 -12.92 14.51 -26.34
CA HIS A 7 -11.83 13.56 -26.55
C HIS A 7 -10.87 13.33 -25.37
N PHE A 8 -11.15 13.85 -24.17
CA PHE A 8 -10.24 13.67 -23.02
C PHE A 8 -10.93 13.27 -21.72
N VAL A 9 -11.92 12.39 -21.78
CA VAL A 9 -12.52 11.78 -20.57
C VAL A 9 -12.05 10.35 -20.36
N ALA A 10 -11.64 9.64 -21.43
CA ALA A 10 -11.10 8.29 -21.35
C ALA A 10 -9.68 8.24 -20.72
N LEU A 11 -8.94 9.37 -20.72
CA LEU A 11 -7.64 9.48 -20.08
C LEU A 11 -7.77 9.61 -18.55
N ASN A 12 -8.84 10.26 -18.07
CA ASN A 12 -9.12 10.40 -16.63
C ASN A 12 -9.68 9.11 -16.01
N VAL A 13 -10.24 8.24 -16.85
CA VAL A 13 -10.62 6.86 -16.46
C VAL A 13 -9.39 5.93 -16.41
N TYR A 14 -8.33 6.26 -17.14
CA TYR A 14 -7.04 5.54 -17.10
C TYR A 14 -6.28 5.82 -15.79
N ILE A 15 -6.37 7.05 -15.27
CA ILE A 15 -5.81 7.46 -13.96
C ILE A 15 -6.48 6.71 -12.80
N ALA A 16 -7.74 6.29 -12.94
CA ALA A 16 -8.41 5.43 -11.96
C ALA A 16 -7.88 3.99 -12.01
N LEU A 17 -7.43 3.47 -13.15
CA LEU A 17 -6.78 2.16 -13.18
C LEU A 17 -5.38 2.20 -12.52
N SER A 18 -4.83 3.40 -12.33
CA SER A 18 -3.71 3.72 -11.43
C SER A 18 -4.05 3.68 -9.92
N TYR A 19 -5.21 3.14 -9.49
CA TYR A 19 -5.51 2.67 -8.11
C TYR A 19 -4.51 1.58 -7.59
N TYR A 20 -3.33 1.51 -8.20
CA TYR A 20 -2.64 0.32 -8.59
C TYR A 20 -1.65 -0.03 -7.52
N LYS A 21 -2.10 -0.88 -6.60
CA LYS A 21 -1.36 -1.46 -5.46
C LYS A 21 0.13 -1.27 -5.65
N ALA A 22 0.65 -0.15 -5.15
CA ALA A 22 2.04 -0.09 -4.79
C ALA A 22 2.16 -1.17 -3.70
N ARG A 23 2.62 -2.35 -4.10
CA ARG A 23 2.92 -3.44 -3.19
C ARG A 23 4.21 -3.03 -2.50
N ILE A 24 4.04 -2.27 -1.42
CA ILE A 24 5.13 -1.66 -0.69
C ILE A 24 5.56 -2.57 0.45
N HIS A 25 6.37 -3.57 0.11
CA HIS A 25 7.28 -4.15 1.09
C HIS A 25 8.42 -3.17 1.32
N SER A 26 8.37 -2.58 2.51
CA SER A 26 9.50 -1.93 3.15
C SER A 26 9.16 -1.44 4.54
N GLU A 27 9.96 -1.91 5.45
CA GLU A 27 9.95 -1.49 6.82
C GLU A 27 10.68 -0.17 6.97
N VAL A 28 10.04 0.88 7.48
CA VAL A 28 10.58 1.68 8.58
C VAL A 28 9.41 2.39 9.24
N PHE A 29 9.37 2.20 10.55
CA PHE A 29 8.61 2.93 11.55
C PHE A 29 7.19 2.49 11.93
N TYR A 30 7.01 2.41 13.25
CA TYR A 30 5.76 2.43 13.99
C TYR A 30 4.70 3.28 13.28
N SER A 31 3.54 2.70 12.98
CA SER A 31 2.36 3.31 12.32
C SER A 31 2.43 3.62 10.82
N ASN A 32 3.42 3.13 10.07
CA ASN A 32 3.42 3.19 8.60
C ASN A 32 3.16 1.83 7.94
N ARG A 33 1.87 1.57 7.66
CA ARG A 33 1.38 0.81 6.47
C ARG A 33 -0.13 0.56 6.62
N CYS A 34 -0.89 1.52 6.10
CA CYS A 34 -2.33 1.43 5.98
C CYS A 34 -2.70 1.67 4.53
N LEU A 35 -2.26 0.77 3.66
CA LEU A 35 -2.72 0.70 2.27
C LEU A 35 -2.62 -0.75 1.81
N HIS A 36 -3.73 -1.45 1.92
CA HIS A 36 -3.83 -2.82 1.46
C HIS A 36 -5.28 -3.08 1.06
N SER A 37 -5.44 -3.66 -0.14
CA SER A 37 -6.65 -4.22 -0.77
C SER A 37 -7.82 -3.31 -1.18
N GLN A 38 -7.96 -3.09 -2.50
CA GLN A 38 -9.27 -3.04 -3.18
C GLN A 38 -9.45 -4.43 -3.83
N LEU A 39 -10.33 -5.27 -3.28
CA LEU A 39 -10.74 -6.54 -3.91
C LEU A 39 -12.11 -6.41 -4.60
N ASP A 40 -12.97 -5.47 -4.19
CA ASP A 40 -14.38 -5.54 -4.57
C ASP A 40 -14.72 -5.07 -5.99
N TYR A 41 -13.79 -4.41 -6.71
CA TYR A 41 -14.03 -3.95 -8.09
C TYR A 41 -13.35 -4.82 -9.17
N TYR A 42 -12.32 -5.60 -8.82
CA TYR A 42 -11.48 -6.28 -9.81
C TYR A 42 -11.93 -7.71 -10.09
N ASP A 43 -12.44 -8.43 -9.10
CA ASP A 43 -13.02 -9.77 -9.30
C ASP A 43 -14.27 -9.70 -10.18
N VAL A 44 -15.12 -8.69 -9.97
CA VAL A 44 -16.26 -8.37 -10.85
C VAL A 44 -15.78 -7.94 -12.24
N SER A 45 -14.67 -7.20 -12.34
CA SER A 45 -14.12 -6.81 -13.65
C SER A 45 -13.65 -8.03 -14.46
N GLN A 46 -13.08 -9.05 -13.79
CA GLN A 46 -12.59 -10.27 -14.44
C GLN A 46 -13.69 -11.28 -14.73
N GLU A 47 -14.62 -11.51 -13.81
CA GLU A 47 -15.80 -12.34 -14.10
C GLU A 47 -16.60 -11.76 -15.26
N VAL A 48 -16.74 -10.43 -15.35
CA VAL A 48 -17.40 -9.79 -16.51
C VAL A 48 -16.54 -9.85 -17.78
N LEU A 49 -15.21 -9.74 -17.70
CA LEU A 49 -14.30 -9.96 -18.84
C LEU A 49 -14.40 -11.39 -19.39
N GLN A 50 -14.56 -12.39 -18.52
CA GLN A 50 -14.60 -13.80 -18.89
C GLN A 50 -16.00 -14.27 -19.32
N LEU A 51 -17.06 -13.77 -18.67
CA LEU A 51 -18.45 -14.04 -19.03
C LEU A 51 -18.83 -13.39 -20.37
N TYR A 52 -18.19 -12.28 -20.77
CA TYR A 52 -18.56 -11.58 -22.01
C TYR A 52 -17.87 -12.11 -23.28
N ALA A 53 -16.95 -13.08 -23.16
CA ALA A 53 -16.54 -13.92 -24.28
C ALA A 53 -17.69 -14.86 -24.75
N GLN A 54 -18.77 -15.01 -23.95
CA GLN A 54 -19.97 -15.80 -24.27
C GLN A 54 -21.27 -15.02 -23.96
N GLN A 55 -21.79 -14.25 -24.93
CA GLN A 55 -23.19 -13.79 -25.13
C GLN A 55 -24.01 -13.06 -24.00
N LEU A 56 -24.42 -11.79 -24.29
CA LEU A 56 -25.67 -11.03 -23.96
C LEU A 56 -26.05 -10.79 -22.45
N SER A 57 -26.59 -9.67 -21.93
CA SER A 57 -27.43 -8.53 -22.40
C SER A 57 -27.38 -7.33 -21.40
N PRO A 58 -27.95 -6.13 -21.68
CA PRO A 58 -27.55 -4.84 -21.09
C PRO A 58 -28.54 -4.26 -20.05
N LEU A 59 -28.19 -4.28 -18.76
CA LEU A 59 -28.77 -3.33 -17.78
C LEU A 59 -27.99 -3.27 -16.45
N PHE A 60 -26.70 -2.92 -16.40
CA PHE A 60 -26.16 -2.34 -15.13
C PHE A 60 -24.78 -1.64 -15.11
N ILE A 61 -23.95 -1.56 -16.16
CA ILE A 61 -22.51 -1.32 -15.89
C ILE A 61 -21.86 -0.27 -16.80
N GLY A 62 -21.77 0.98 -16.31
CA GLY A 62 -21.17 2.10 -17.05
C GLY A 62 -19.64 2.05 -17.24
N PHE A 63 -18.91 1.27 -16.42
CA PHE A 63 -17.45 1.15 -16.51
C PHE A 63 -16.98 -0.15 -17.20
N SER A 64 -17.70 -1.25 -16.98
CA SER A 64 -17.43 -2.52 -17.66
C SER A 64 -17.80 -2.49 -19.13
N TYR A 65 -18.84 -1.73 -19.54
CA TYR A 65 -19.23 -1.62 -20.96
C TYR A 65 -18.18 -0.90 -21.82
N LEU A 66 -17.48 0.12 -21.29
CA LEU A 66 -16.48 0.85 -22.08
C LEU A 66 -15.23 0.01 -22.34
N ASN A 67 -14.78 -0.77 -21.34
CA ASN A 67 -13.68 -1.72 -21.49
C ASN A 67 -14.02 -2.85 -22.47
N LEU A 68 -15.27 -3.32 -22.41
CA LEU A 68 -15.82 -4.43 -23.18
C LEU A 68 -16.07 -4.10 -24.66
N ILE A 69 -16.50 -2.87 -24.99
CA ILE A 69 -16.59 -2.42 -26.38
C ILE A 69 -15.19 -2.25 -26.99
N PHE A 70 -14.23 -1.70 -26.23
CA PHE A 70 -12.88 -1.45 -26.72
C PHE A 70 -12.09 -2.76 -26.94
N PHE A 71 -12.21 -3.74 -26.04
CA PHE A 71 -11.53 -5.05 -26.17
C PHE A 71 -12.15 -5.93 -27.27
N GLN A 72 -13.47 -5.83 -27.51
CA GLN A 72 -14.14 -6.53 -28.62
C GLN A 72 -13.78 -5.94 -30.00
N GLN A 73 -13.47 -4.64 -30.07
CA GLN A 73 -13.10 -3.99 -31.32
C GLN A 73 -11.59 -3.97 -31.61
N PHE A 74 -10.74 -3.99 -30.56
CA PHE A 74 -9.28 -3.89 -30.69
C PHE A 74 -8.53 -4.83 -29.71
N PRO A 75 -8.65 -6.16 -29.87
CA PRO A 75 -8.00 -7.15 -29.00
C PRO A 75 -6.45 -7.06 -29.03
N GLU A 76 -5.88 -6.48 -30.08
CA GLU A 76 -4.44 -6.24 -30.25
C GLU A 76 -3.98 -4.85 -29.75
N SER A 77 -4.86 -4.06 -29.12
CA SER A 77 -4.51 -2.70 -28.70
C SER A 77 -3.45 -2.72 -27.59
N ALA A 78 -2.37 -1.97 -27.80
CA ALA A 78 -1.33 -1.74 -26.79
C ALA A 78 -1.90 -1.29 -25.44
N THR A 79 -2.92 -0.43 -25.46
CA THR A 79 -3.61 0.07 -24.28
C THR A 79 -4.35 -1.04 -23.54
N ALA A 80 -5.00 -1.94 -24.29
CA ALA A 80 -5.77 -3.06 -23.76
C ALA A 80 -4.85 -4.12 -23.13
N THR A 81 -3.73 -4.43 -23.78
CA THR A 81 -2.71 -5.35 -23.24
C THR A 81 -2.04 -4.77 -22.00
N ASN A 82 -1.68 -3.47 -22.02
CA ASN A 82 -1.14 -2.81 -20.84
C ASN A 82 -2.14 -2.82 -19.67
N LEU A 83 -3.42 -2.61 -19.96
CA LEU A 83 -4.48 -2.69 -18.95
C LEU A 83 -4.68 -4.11 -18.41
N LYS A 84 -4.59 -5.13 -19.27
CA LYS A 84 -4.68 -6.52 -18.86
C LYS A 84 -3.52 -6.92 -17.96
N ALA A 85 -2.29 -6.60 -18.37
CA ALA A 85 -1.10 -6.73 -17.53
C ALA A 85 -1.31 -5.99 -16.20
N CYS A 86 -1.94 -4.82 -16.30
CA CYS A 86 -2.29 -4.05 -15.14
C CYS A 86 -3.19 -4.89 -14.19
N ASN A 87 -4.32 -5.39 -14.65
CA ASN A 87 -5.21 -6.17 -13.80
C ASN A 87 -4.55 -7.44 -13.23
N HIS A 88 -3.69 -8.10 -14.02
CA HIS A 88 -2.98 -9.32 -13.61
C HIS A 88 -2.04 -9.10 -12.43
N TYR A 89 -1.34 -7.97 -12.35
CA TYR A 89 -0.50 -7.68 -11.19
C TYR A 89 -1.30 -7.57 -9.89
N ARG A 90 -2.49 -6.95 -9.98
CA ARG A 90 -3.32 -6.68 -8.81
C ARG A 90 -3.94 -7.94 -8.26
N LEU A 91 -4.52 -8.73 -9.15
CA LEU A 91 -5.25 -9.94 -8.80
C LEU A 91 -4.30 -11.10 -8.49
N TYR A 92 -3.14 -11.14 -9.15
CA TYR A 92 -2.20 -12.24 -9.03
C TYR A 92 -0.85 -11.74 -8.50
N ASN A 93 0.08 -11.37 -9.40
CA ASN A 93 1.45 -11.02 -9.04
C ASN A 93 2.22 -10.35 -10.21
N GLY A 94 3.41 -9.82 -9.88
CA GLY A 94 4.40 -9.26 -10.81
C GLY A 94 4.69 -10.12 -12.04
N LYS A 95 4.94 -11.40 -11.84
CA LYS A 95 5.34 -12.32 -12.92
C LYS A 95 4.22 -12.49 -13.95
N ALA A 96 2.97 -12.61 -13.49
CA ALA A 96 1.81 -12.70 -14.38
C ALA A 96 1.62 -11.42 -15.20
N ALA A 97 1.83 -10.25 -14.59
CA ALA A 97 1.74 -8.97 -15.27
C ALA A 97 2.84 -8.77 -16.32
N GLU A 98 4.08 -9.16 -15.99
CA GLU A 98 5.20 -9.12 -16.94
C GLU A 98 4.97 -10.01 -18.15
N GLN A 99 4.40 -11.20 -17.96
CA GLN A 99 4.11 -12.12 -19.06
C GLN A 99 3.12 -11.52 -20.06
N GLU A 100 2.10 -10.80 -19.58
CA GLU A 100 1.15 -10.08 -20.44
C GLU A 100 1.82 -8.93 -21.22
N LEU A 101 2.79 -8.23 -20.62
CA LEU A 101 3.53 -7.16 -21.30
C LEU A 101 4.56 -7.65 -22.32
N ARG A 102 5.05 -8.90 -22.26
CA ARG A 102 6.10 -9.39 -23.17
C ARG A 102 5.72 -9.24 -24.63
N ASN A 103 4.51 -9.64 -25.00
CA ASN A 103 4.04 -9.55 -26.38
C ASN A 103 3.93 -8.09 -26.86
N LEU A 104 3.69 -7.16 -25.92
CA LEU A 104 3.59 -5.74 -26.22
C LEU A 104 4.97 -5.09 -26.42
N ILE A 105 5.99 -5.55 -25.67
CA ILE A 105 7.37 -5.05 -25.80
C ILE A 105 7.90 -5.27 -27.22
N ASP A 106 7.67 -6.44 -27.79
CA ASP A 106 8.16 -6.80 -29.12
C ASP A 106 7.37 -6.12 -30.25
N ALA A 107 6.11 -5.74 -29.98
CA ALA A 107 5.21 -5.13 -30.96
C ALA A 107 5.39 -3.60 -31.10
N ILE A 108 5.97 -2.92 -30.12
CA ILE A 108 6.06 -1.45 -30.12
C ILE A 108 7.28 -0.97 -30.93
N PRO A 109 7.08 -0.14 -31.97
CA PRO A 109 8.18 0.43 -32.73
C PRO A 109 9.11 1.29 -31.86
N PRO A 110 10.44 1.27 -32.09
CA PRO A 110 11.40 2.09 -31.35
C PRO A 110 11.14 3.60 -31.39
N ALA A 111 10.46 4.08 -32.43
CA ALA A 111 10.11 5.48 -32.57
C ALA A 111 9.01 5.95 -31.59
N PHE A 112 8.29 5.02 -30.94
CA PHE A 112 7.18 5.35 -30.05
C PHE A 112 7.63 5.41 -28.59
N THR A 113 8.43 6.43 -28.28
CA THR A 113 9.14 6.59 -27.00
C THR A 113 8.22 6.61 -25.78
N TYR A 114 7.07 7.28 -25.85
CA TYR A 114 6.11 7.36 -24.73
C TYR A 114 5.60 5.98 -24.29
N ALA A 115 5.30 5.08 -25.24
CA ALA A 115 4.84 3.73 -24.90
C ALA A 115 5.96 2.89 -24.30
N GLN A 116 7.21 3.08 -24.76
CA GLN A 116 8.37 2.44 -24.16
C GLN A 116 8.61 2.94 -22.73
N ASP A 117 8.44 4.23 -22.48
CA ASP A 117 8.54 4.84 -21.14
C ASP A 117 7.49 4.27 -20.20
N LEU A 118 6.23 4.19 -20.64
CA LEU A 118 5.13 3.61 -19.87
C LEU A 118 5.38 2.14 -19.51
N ILE A 119 5.87 1.35 -20.47
CA ILE A 119 6.17 -0.07 -20.22
C ILE A 119 7.33 -0.22 -19.26
N ARG A 120 8.43 0.54 -19.45
CA ARG A 120 9.57 0.52 -18.53
C ARG A 120 9.15 0.90 -17.11
N HIS A 121 8.33 1.95 -16.99
CA HIS A 121 7.71 2.33 -15.73
C HIS A 121 6.92 1.17 -15.09
N ASN A 122 6.01 0.54 -15.84
CA ASN A 122 5.18 -0.54 -15.32
C ASN A 122 5.99 -1.77 -14.91
N LEU A 123 7.04 -2.12 -15.65
CA LEU A 123 7.95 -3.20 -15.29
C LEU A 123 8.66 -2.95 -13.96
N VAL A 124 9.09 -1.72 -13.67
CA VAL A 124 9.66 -1.36 -12.36
C VAL A 124 8.65 -1.63 -11.24
N VAL A 125 7.40 -1.21 -11.44
CA VAL A 125 6.32 -1.44 -10.47
C VAL A 125 6.06 -2.94 -10.29
N PHE A 126 6.01 -3.71 -11.39
CA PHE A 126 5.74 -5.15 -11.37
C PHE A 126 6.83 -5.94 -10.66
N ARG A 127 8.09 -5.48 -10.77
CA ARG A 127 9.26 -6.05 -10.10
C ARG A 127 9.50 -5.51 -8.70
N GLY A 128 8.54 -4.76 -8.15
CA GLY A 128 8.61 -4.28 -6.78
C GLY A 128 9.61 -3.14 -6.55
N GLY A 129 10.09 -2.47 -7.60
CA GLY A 129 11.04 -1.37 -7.54
C GLY A 129 12.44 -1.70 -8.07
N GLU A 130 12.66 -2.90 -8.60
CA GLU A 130 13.92 -3.25 -9.27
C GLU A 130 14.19 -2.28 -10.44
N GLY A 131 15.37 -1.66 -10.46
CA GLY A 131 15.75 -0.67 -11.47
C GLY A 131 15.09 0.71 -11.32
N ALA A 132 14.37 0.98 -10.22
CA ALA A 132 13.62 2.23 -10.04
C ALA A 132 14.46 3.49 -10.23
N LEU A 133 15.67 3.56 -9.66
CA LEU A 133 16.55 4.73 -9.78
C LEU A 133 17.09 4.97 -11.19
N GLN A 134 17.08 3.94 -12.06
CA GLN A 134 17.51 4.07 -13.44
C GLN A 134 16.37 4.54 -14.34
N VAL A 135 15.13 4.15 -14.02
CA VAL A 135 13.96 4.32 -14.90
C VAL A 135 13.05 5.46 -14.45
N LEU A 136 12.74 5.59 -13.15
CA LEU A 136 11.71 6.53 -12.68
C LEU A 136 12.15 8.01 -12.68
N PRO A 137 13.39 8.38 -12.27
CA PRO A 137 13.79 9.79 -12.24
C PRO A 137 13.61 10.55 -13.57
N PRO A 138 14.00 10.02 -14.75
CA PRO A 138 13.77 10.72 -16.01
C PRO A 138 12.29 10.79 -16.42
N LEU A 139 11.41 10.02 -15.77
CA LEU A 139 9.98 9.95 -16.08
C LEU A 139 9.10 10.82 -15.17
N VAL A 140 9.67 11.46 -14.14
CA VAL A 140 8.92 12.24 -13.14
C VAL A 140 8.05 13.35 -13.76
N ASP A 141 8.57 14.02 -14.79
CA ASP A 141 7.86 15.09 -15.51
C ASP A 141 7.19 14.60 -16.82
N VAL A 142 7.27 13.31 -17.09
CA VAL A 142 6.70 12.65 -18.28
C VAL A 142 5.43 11.88 -17.92
N LEU A 143 5.46 11.16 -16.80
CA LEU A 143 4.38 10.34 -16.28
C LEU A 143 4.04 10.80 -14.84
N PRO A 144 2.80 11.22 -14.55
CA PRO A 144 2.44 11.71 -13.23
C PRO A 144 2.67 10.65 -12.13
N GLU A 145 2.47 9.37 -12.45
CA GLU A 145 2.67 8.26 -11.50
C GLU A 145 4.15 7.99 -11.17
N ALA A 146 5.10 8.38 -12.03
CA ALA A 146 6.52 8.09 -11.82
C ALA A 146 7.04 8.77 -10.55
N LYS A 147 6.60 10.00 -10.26
CA LYS A 147 6.94 10.72 -9.03
C LYS A 147 6.48 9.96 -7.80
N LEU A 148 5.22 9.55 -7.78
CA LEU A 148 4.62 8.84 -6.65
C LEU A 148 5.31 7.49 -6.43
N ASN A 149 5.57 6.74 -7.50
CA ASN A 149 6.28 5.46 -7.42
C ASN A 149 7.74 5.60 -6.97
N LEU A 150 8.39 6.73 -7.29
CA LEU A 150 9.74 7.03 -6.81
C LEU A 150 9.74 7.40 -5.32
N VAL A 151 8.78 8.22 -4.84
CA VAL A 151 8.58 8.50 -3.40
C VAL A 151 8.41 7.19 -2.63
N ILE A 152 7.54 6.32 -3.16
CA ILE A 152 7.30 4.99 -2.63
C ILE A 152 8.60 4.18 -2.55
N TYR A 153 9.38 4.15 -3.63
CA TYR A 153 10.67 3.46 -3.63
C TYR A 153 11.64 4.01 -2.56
N HIS A 154 11.66 5.32 -2.34
CA HIS A 154 12.52 5.90 -1.30
C HIS A 154 12.04 5.55 0.11
N LEU A 155 10.73 5.65 0.38
CA LEU A 155 10.14 5.11 1.60
C LEU A 155 10.49 3.63 1.77
N LYS A 156 10.67 2.91 0.64
CA LYS A 156 11.01 1.50 0.69
C LYS A 156 12.35 1.13 1.25
N ASN A 157 13.29 2.02 1.05
CA ASN A 157 14.68 1.80 1.34
C ASN A 157 15.12 2.75 2.44
N ASP A 158 14.18 3.14 3.31
CA ASP A 158 14.39 3.99 4.48
C ASP A 158 14.94 5.38 4.18
N ASN A 159 14.83 5.79 2.92
CA ASN A 159 15.30 7.07 2.41
C ASN A 159 14.22 8.14 2.60
N VAL A 160 13.80 8.36 3.84
CA VAL A 160 12.71 9.28 4.22
C VAL A 160 13.00 10.71 3.75
N SER A 161 14.27 11.14 3.79
CA SER A 161 14.68 12.47 3.34
C SER A 161 14.42 12.70 1.84
N GLU A 162 14.71 11.71 0.99
CA GLU A 162 14.46 11.79 -0.45
C GLU A 162 12.97 11.72 -0.77
N ALA A 163 12.23 10.87 -0.06
CA ALA A 163 10.77 10.81 -0.17
C ALA A 163 10.14 12.18 0.17
N ASN A 164 10.62 12.83 1.25
CA ASN A 164 10.16 14.16 1.66
C ASN A 164 10.55 15.24 0.66
N ARG A 165 11.73 15.15 0.03
CA ARG A 165 12.13 16.10 -1.02
C ARG A 165 11.18 16.04 -2.21
N LEU A 166 10.83 14.84 -2.67
CA LEU A 166 9.97 14.63 -3.83
C LEU A 166 8.51 15.03 -3.57
N ILE A 167 8.02 14.89 -2.33
CA ILE A 167 6.62 15.21 -1.99
C ILE A 167 6.38 16.70 -1.76
N LYS A 168 7.42 17.50 -1.44
CA LYS A 168 7.27 18.93 -1.12
C LYS A 168 6.63 19.76 -2.22
N ASP A 169 6.90 19.38 -3.48
CA ASP A 169 6.38 20.08 -4.66
C ASP A 169 5.09 19.45 -5.20
N LEU A 170 4.50 18.47 -4.48
CA LEU A 170 3.22 17.87 -4.83
C LEU A 170 2.10 18.67 -4.17
N ASP A 171 1.14 19.14 -4.97
CA ASP A 171 -0.15 19.66 -4.49
C ASP A 171 -1.21 18.56 -4.65
N PRO A 172 -1.57 17.84 -3.56
CA PRO A 172 -2.44 16.68 -3.68
C PRO A 172 -3.86 17.07 -4.11
N SER A 173 -4.38 16.35 -5.11
CA SER A 173 -5.73 16.54 -5.66
C SER A 173 -6.54 15.25 -5.64
N LEU A 174 -5.87 14.09 -5.62
CA LEU A 174 -6.48 12.78 -5.58
C LEU A 174 -6.28 12.10 -4.21
N PRO A 175 -7.22 11.26 -3.74
CA PRO A 175 -7.11 10.62 -2.43
C PRO A 175 -5.77 9.93 -2.18
N HIS A 176 -5.22 9.22 -3.17
CA HIS A 176 -3.95 8.51 -3.02
C HIS A 176 -2.74 9.45 -2.88
N GLU A 177 -2.78 10.64 -3.48
CA GLU A 177 -1.75 11.67 -3.31
C GLU A 177 -1.78 12.22 -1.88
N TYR A 178 -2.99 12.44 -1.34
CA TYR A 178 -3.17 12.83 0.06
C TYR A 178 -2.65 11.74 1.01
N VAL A 179 -2.96 10.47 0.75
CA VAL A 179 -2.46 9.36 1.59
C VAL A 179 -0.94 9.30 1.55
N LEU A 180 -0.32 9.34 0.36
CA LEU A 180 1.14 9.27 0.25
C LEU A 180 1.82 10.44 0.95
N THR A 181 1.25 11.64 0.83
CA THR A 181 1.71 12.84 1.55
C THR A 181 1.61 12.66 3.07
N GLY A 182 0.50 12.08 3.54
CA GLY A 182 0.32 11.71 4.94
C GLY A 182 1.36 10.71 5.44
N VAL A 183 1.66 9.67 4.67
CA VAL A 183 2.67 8.64 4.98
C VAL A 183 4.08 9.25 5.08
N VAL A 184 4.47 10.10 4.14
CA VAL A 184 5.78 10.76 4.18
C VAL A 184 5.90 11.66 5.41
N ASN A 185 4.86 12.46 5.70
CA ASN A 185 4.82 13.28 6.90
C ASN A 185 4.88 12.45 8.18
N ALA A 186 4.19 11.30 8.24
CA ALA A 186 4.26 10.39 9.38
C ALA A 186 5.70 9.89 9.58
N ALA A 187 6.34 9.43 8.50
CA ALA A 187 7.72 8.90 8.53
C ALA A 187 8.74 9.97 8.97
N VAL A 188 8.62 11.20 8.46
CA VAL A 188 9.48 12.32 8.86
C VAL A 188 9.24 12.69 10.32
N GLY A 189 7.98 12.84 10.73
CA GLY A 189 7.60 13.21 12.09
C GLY A 189 8.08 12.20 13.13
N GLN A 190 8.11 10.93 12.76
CA GLN A 190 8.62 9.84 13.57
C GLN A 190 10.15 9.83 13.67
N THR A 191 10.83 9.86 12.52
CA THR A 191 12.30 9.77 12.47
C THR A 191 12.97 10.98 13.12
N GLN A 192 12.36 12.16 12.97
CA GLN A 192 12.92 13.43 13.46
C GLN A 192 12.27 13.92 14.76
N GLY A 193 11.25 13.22 15.27
CA GLY A 193 10.46 13.68 16.42
C GLY A 193 9.64 14.95 16.16
N SER A 194 9.37 15.28 14.91
CA SER A 194 8.61 16.49 14.53
C SER A 194 7.11 16.31 14.75
N ARG A 195 6.59 17.00 15.77
CA ARG A 195 5.15 17.06 16.08
C ARG A 195 4.33 17.73 14.96
N GLU A 196 4.92 18.67 14.25
CA GLU A 196 4.27 19.38 13.14
C GLU A 196 3.97 18.41 11.99
N HIS A 197 4.97 17.63 11.58
CA HIS A 197 4.79 16.60 10.56
C HIS A 197 3.78 15.51 10.98
N LEU A 198 3.78 15.09 12.26
CA LEU A 198 2.77 14.14 12.76
C LEU A 198 1.34 14.72 12.70
N LYS A 199 1.19 16.02 12.99
CA LYS A 199 -0.10 16.70 12.88
C LYS A 199 -0.56 16.81 11.42
N MET A 200 0.35 17.10 10.49
CA MET A 200 0.03 17.10 9.06
C MET A 200 -0.40 15.71 8.58
N ALA A 201 0.33 14.66 8.97
CA ALA A 201 -0.02 13.28 8.66
C ALA A 201 -1.43 12.92 9.15
N GLN A 202 -1.73 13.26 10.41
CA GLN A 202 -3.06 13.08 10.98
C GLN A 202 -4.15 13.77 10.14
N GLN A 203 -3.94 15.03 9.74
CA GLN A 203 -4.89 15.79 8.93
C GLN A 203 -5.13 15.12 7.57
N TYR A 204 -4.07 14.69 6.88
CA TYR A 204 -4.18 14.00 5.61
C TYR A 204 -4.96 12.70 5.70
N PHE A 205 -4.68 11.88 6.72
CA PHE A 205 -5.41 10.64 6.95
C PHE A 205 -6.88 10.89 7.29
N GLN A 206 -7.17 11.90 8.11
CA GLN A 206 -8.55 12.27 8.44
C GLN A 206 -9.33 12.78 7.22
N MET A 207 -8.71 13.56 6.35
CA MET A 207 -9.36 14.05 5.12
C MET A 207 -9.78 12.90 4.21
N VAL A 208 -8.91 11.91 4.00
CA VAL A 208 -9.23 10.74 3.17
C VAL A 208 -10.25 9.84 3.87
N GLY A 209 -9.97 9.46 5.12
CA GLY A 209 -10.80 8.50 5.86
C GLY A 209 -12.19 9.04 6.25
N GLY A 210 -12.36 10.36 6.35
CA GLY A 210 -13.64 11.02 6.57
C GLY A 210 -14.38 11.43 5.29
N SER A 211 -13.78 11.24 4.11
CA SER A 211 -14.42 11.63 2.84
C SER A 211 -15.55 10.69 2.47
N ALA A 212 -16.63 11.22 1.90
CA ALA A 212 -17.80 10.42 1.50
C ALA A 212 -17.50 9.36 0.43
N SER A 213 -16.44 9.54 -0.36
CA SER A 213 -16.04 8.59 -1.40
C SER A 213 -15.16 7.46 -0.88
N GLU A 214 -14.44 7.66 0.23
CA GLU A 214 -13.45 6.68 0.72
C GLU A 214 -13.78 6.13 2.12
N CYS A 215 -14.68 6.73 2.90
CA CYS A 215 -14.90 6.36 4.31
C CYS A 215 -15.28 4.89 4.52
N ASP A 216 -16.03 4.31 3.58
CA ASP A 216 -16.45 2.91 3.61
C ASP A 216 -15.48 1.97 2.89
N THR A 217 -14.45 2.50 2.23
CA THR A 217 -13.43 1.71 1.54
C THR A 217 -12.37 1.23 2.52
N ILE A 218 -11.68 0.15 2.18
CA ILE A 218 -10.56 -0.35 2.98
C ILE A 218 -9.46 0.73 3.14
N PRO A 219 -9.01 1.43 2.06
CA PRO A 219 -8.06 2.54 2.19
C PRO A 219 -8.53 3.65 3.14
N GLY A 220 -9.81 4.05 3.12
CA GLY A 220 -10.31 5.06 4.04
C GLY A 220 -10.30 4.61 5.50
N ARG A 221 -10.71 3.36 5.76
CA ARG A 221 -10.65 2.75 7.11
C ARG A 221 -9.22 2.65 7.62
N GLN A 222 -8.30 2.30 6.74
CA GLN A 222 -6.87 2.29 7.02
C GLN A 222 -6.33 3.70 7.35
N CYS A 223 -6.72 4.72 6.59
CA CYS A 223 -6.39 6.11 6.92
C CYS A 223 -6.89 6.49 8.31
N MET A 224 -8.16 6.19 8.65
CA MET A 224 -8.68 6.47 9.99
C MET A 224 -7.92 5.71 11.09
N ALA A 225 -7.59 4.44 10.87
CA ALA A 225 -6.75 3.68 11.81
C ALA A 225 -5.38 4.36 12.02
N SER A 226 -4.71 4.79 10.95
CA SER A 226 -3.45 5.54 11.04
C SER A 226 -3.59 6.88 11.75
N CYS A 227 -4.68 7.61 11.53
CA CYS A 227 -4.99 8.85 12.25
C CYS A 227 -5.07 8.60 13.76
N PHE A 228 -5.85 7.59 14.18
CA PHE A 228 -6.01 7.25 15.59
C PHE A 228 -4.74 6.65 16.22
N PHE A 229 -3.89 5.99 15.44
CA PHE A 229 -2.56 5.58 15.89
C PHE A 229 -1.70 6.77 16.31
N ILE A 230 -1.68 7.83 15.51
CA ILE A 230 -0.93 9.07 15.84
C ILE A 230 -1.48 9.70 17.12
N LEU A 231 -2.81 9.68 17.29
CA LEU A 231 -3.50 10.17 18.49
C LEU A 231 -3.38 9.24 19.70
N LYS A 232 -2.84 8.03 19.53
CA LYS A 232 -2.76 6.97 20.56
C LYS A 232 -4.13 6.53 21.09
N GLN A 233 -5.18 6.65 20.28
CA GLN A 233 -6.54 6.21 20.61
C GLN A 233 -6.74 4.79 20.10
N PHE A 234 -6.19 3.81 20.81
CA PHE A 234 -6.10 2.44 20.31
C PHE A 234 -7.44 1.70 20.24
N ASP A 235 -8.44 2.08 21.04
CA ASP A 235 -9.80 1.55 20.91
C ASP A 235 -10.41 1.89 19.54
N ASP A 236 -10.25 3.14 19.08
CA ASP A 236 -10.69 3.59 17.76
C ASP A 236 -9.88 2.91 16.63
N VAL A 237 -8.56 2.73 16.82
CA VAL A 237 -7.74 1.93 15.89
C VAL A 237 -8.32 0.53 15.70
N LEU A 238 -8.68 -0.14 16.80
CA LEU A 238 -9.25 -1.49 16.75
C LEU A 238 -10.62 -1.51 16.07
N LEU A 239 -11.45 -0.49 16.23
CA LEU A 239 -12.74 -0.37 15.51
C LEU A 239 -12.52 -0.46 13.99
N TYR A 240 -11.61 0.35 13.46
CA TYR A 240 -11.32 0.38 12.03
C TYR A 240 -10.61 -0.89 11.55
N LEU A 241 -9.53 -1.31 12.21
CA LEU A 241 -8.78 -2.50 11.79
C LEU A 241 -9.63 -3.78 11.87
N SER A 242 -10.45 -3.94 12.91
CA SER A 242 -11.32 -5.13 13.04
C SER A 242 -12.31 -5.24 11.88
N SER A 243 -12.82 -4.11 11.37
CA SER A 243 -13.77 -4.08 10.26
C SER A 243 -13.19 -4.56 8.92
N ILE A 244 -11.86 -4.54 8.77
CA ILE A 244 -11.16 -4.94 7.54
C ILE A 244 -10.24 -6.15 7.74
N LYS A 245 -10.23 -6.76 8.93
CA LYS A 245 -9.30 -7.85 9.31
C LYS A 245 -9.38 -9.06 8.39
N SER A 246 -10.57 -9.42 7.91
CA SER A 246 -10.79 -10.59 7.04
C SER A 246 -9.99 -10.52 5.74
N TYR A 247 -9.69 -9.33 5.24
CA TYR A 247 -8.92 -9.11 4.01
C TYR A 247 -7.40 -9.23 4.20
N PHE A 248 -6.91 -9.29 5.45
CA PHE A 248 -5.49 -9.18 5.81
C PHE A 248 -4.94 -10.32 6.66
N TYR A 249 -5.60 -11.48 6.65
CA TYR A 249 -5.21 -12.60 7.51
C TYR A 249 -3.71 -12.97 7.41
N ASN A 250 -3.16 -12.98 6.19
CA ASN A 250 -1.75 -13.31 5.91
C ASN A 250 -0.86 -12.08 5.71
N ASP A 251 -1.31 -10.87 6.06
CA ASP A 251 -0.50 -9.67 5.92
C ASP A 251 0.28 -9.37 7.21
N ASP A 252 1.59 -9.56 7.14
CA ASP A 252 2.50 -9.39 8.28
C ASP A 252 2.43 -7.98 8.89
N THR A 253 2.25 -6.94 8.07
CA THR A 253 2.25 -5.57 8.57
C THR A 253 0.92 -5.21 9.24
N PHE A 254 -0.19 -5.66 8.66
CA PHE A 254 -1.50 -5.54 9.28
C PHE A 254 -1.54 -6.27 10.62
N ASN A 255 -1.07 -7.53 10.66
CA ASN A 255 -1.02 -8.33 11.87
C ASN A 255 -0.16 -7.67 12.95
N PHE A 256 1.00 -7.13 12.58
CA PHE A 256 1.83 -6.37 13.50
C PHE A 256 1.09 -5.17 14.10
N ASN A 257 0.53 -4.28 13.26
CA ASN A 257 -0.21 -3.10 13.72
C ASN A 257 -1.43 -3.49 14.58
N PHE A 258 -2.18 -4.51 14.16
CA PHE A 258 -3.35 -4.98 14.90
C PHE A 258 -2.96 -5.58 16.26
N GLY A 259 -1.86 -6.34 16.32
CA GLY A 259 -1.28 -6.86 17.55
C GLY A 259 -0.84 -5.75 18.51
N GLN A 260 -0.20 -4.70 18.00
CA GLN A 260 0.18 -3.52 18.81
C GLN A 260 -1.06 -2.83 19.41
N ALA A 261 -2.09 -2.58 18.60
CA ALA A 261 -3.32 -1.97 19.07
C ALA A 261 -4.02 -2.84 20.14
N LYS A 262 -4.10 -4.17 19.92
CA LYS A 262 -4.64 -5.12 20.90
C LYS A 262 -3.86 -5.11 22.21
N ALA A 263 -2.52 -5.11 22.13
CA ALA A 263 -1.68 -5.06 23.32
C ALA A 263 -1.84 -3.73 24.08
N ALA A 264 -1.97 -2.61 23.36
CA ALA A 264 -2.17 -1.28 23.94
C ALA A 264 -3.51 -1.15 24.69
N THR A 265 -4.55 -1.89 24.27
CA THR A 265 -5.84 -1.97 24.98
C THR A 265 -5.91 -3.16 25.96
N ALA A 266 -4.76 -3.68 26.41
CA ALA A 266 -4.65 -4.81 27.34
C ALA A 266 -5.27 -6.16 26.88
N ASN A 267 -5.56 -6.32 25.59
CA ASN A 267 -6.04 -7.57 24.99
C ASN A 267 -4.86 -8.51 24.65
N PHE A 268 -4.03 -8.83 25.65
CA PHE A 268 -2.74 -9.50 25.46
C PHE A 268 -2.83 -10.89 24.85
N ARG A 269 -3.91 -11.63 25.09
CA ARG A 269 -4.12 -12.97 24.53
C ARG A 269 -4.24 -12.92 23.01
N GLU A 270 -5.19 -12.12 22.50
CA GLU A 270 -5.37 -11.95 21.06
C GLU A 270 -4.17 -11.25 20.42
N ALA A 271 -3.53 -10.31 21.13
CA ALA A 271 -2.32 -9.65 20.65
C ALA A 271 -1.20 -10.66 20.39
N GLU A 272 -0.94 -11.59 21.32
CA GLU A 272 0.04 -12.66 21.14
C GLU A 272 -0.30 -13.52 19.92
N GLU A 273 -1.54 -13.98 19.81
CA GLU A 273 -2.00 -14.84 18.70
C GLU A 273 -1.77 -14.17 17.34
N VAL A 274 -2.10 -12.89 17.21
CA VAL A 274 -1.92 -12.13 15.96
C VAL A 274 -0.46 -11.82 15.69
N LEU A 275 0.32 -11.42 16.70
CA LEU A 275 1.75 -11.14 16.51
C LEU A 275 2.49 -12.39 16.02
N LEU A 276 2.16 -13.57 16.54
CA LEU A 276 2.76 -14.84 16.10
C LEU A 276 2.42 -15.22 14.65
N LEU A 277 1.47 -14.55 13.99
CA LEU A 277 1.22 -14.72 12.56
C LEU A 277 2.27 -14.01 11.69
N VAL A 278 3.02 -13.06 12.25
CA VAL A 278 4.02 -12.25 11.53
C VAL A 278 5.25 -13.10 11.19
N ARG A 279 5.56 -13.23 9.90
CA ARG A 279 6.68 -14.06 9.39
C ARG A 279 7.83 -13.25 8.81
N GLN A 280 7.60 -12.03 8.35
CA GLN A 280 8.62 -11.17 7.74
C GLN A 280 9.82 -10.96 8.67
N GLU A 281 11.01 -11.38 8.23
CA GLU A 281 12.23 -11.39 9.04
C GLU A 281 12.64 -10.01 9.55
N ARG A 282 12.53 -8.96 8.73
CA ARG A 282 12.91 -7.62 9.21
C ARG A 282 11.99 -7.15 10.33
N LEU A 283 10.69 -7.47 10.28
CA LEU A 283 9.75 -7.13 11.36
C LEU A 283 10.03 -7.97 12.61
N THR A 284 10.22 -9.28 12.47
CA THR A 284 10.48 -10.16 13.63
C THR A 284 11.84 -9.92 14.29
N ASN A 285 12.79 -9.33 13.54
CA ASN A 285 14.07 -8.87 14.06
C ASN A 285 14.04 -7.44 14.61
N ASP A 286 13.02 -6.65 14.32
CA ASP A 286 12.90 -5.28 14.79
C ASP A 286 12.59 -5.22 16.30
N TYR A 287 13.33 -4.37 17.04
CA TYR A 287 13.19 -4.22 18.50
C TYR A 287 11.74 -3.98 18.94
N VAL A 288 11.00 -3.21 18.16
CA VAL A 288 9.63 -2.82 18.44
C VAL A 288 8.74 -4.03 18.53
N TYR A 289 8.75 -4.84 17.48
CA TYR A 289 7.95 -6.04 17.39
C TYR A 289 8.24 -6.96 18.58
N VAL A 290 9.52 -7.15 18.88
CA VAL A 290 9.99 -8.02 19.95
C VAL A 290 9.54 -7.51 21.31
N SER A 291 9.62 -6.19 21.53
CA SER A 291 9.17 -5.55 22.78
C SER A 291 7.67 -5.77 23.03
N TRP A 292 6.85 -5.67 21.98
CA TRP A 292 5.41 -5.91 22.06
C TRP A 292 5.09 -7.39 22.29
N LEU A 293 5.77 -8.29 21.59
CA LEU A 293 5.59 -9.73 21.77
C LEU A 293 6.03 -10.17 23.18
N ALA A 294 7.18 -9.69 23.66
CA ALA A 294 7.68 -9.97 25.01
C ALA A 294 6.68 -9.51 26.07
N ARG A 295 6.14 -8.29 25.95
CA ARG A 295 5.08 -7.80 26.85
C ARG A 295 3.86 -8.71 26.83
N CYS A 296 3.37 -9.08 25.66
CA CYS A 296 2.21 -9.98 25.55
C CYS A 296 2.48 -11.32 26.24
N LEU A 297 3.66 -11.92 26.03
CA LEU A 297 4.05 -13.18 26.65
C LEU A 297 4.09 -13.07 28.18
N ILE A 298 4.66 -12.00 28.73
CA ILE A 298 4.73 -11.78 30.19
C ILE A 298 3.31 -11.64 30.76
N MET A 299 2.48 -10.79 30.17
CA MET A 299 1.11 -10.57 30.61
C MET A 299 0.25 -11.83 30.49
N ASN A 300 0.53 -12.70 29.51
CA ASN A 300 -0.08 -14.03 29.34
C ASN A 300 0.57 -15.12 30.20
N LYS A 301 1.37 -14.76 31.22
CA LYS A 301 2.00 -15.68 32.18
C LYS A 301 3.00 -16.65 31.54
N LYS A 302 3.69 -16.21 30.49
CA LYS A 302 4.77 -16.92 29.77
C LYS A 302 6.12 -16.17 29.83
N PRO A 303 6.61 -15.72 31.01
CA PRO A 303 7.84 -14.92 31.10
C PRO A 303 9.09 -15.65 30.59
N ARG A 304 9.12 -17.00 30.66
CA ARG A 304 10.21 -17.80 30.10
C ARG A 304 10.36 -17.61 28.59
N GLN A 305 9.25 -17.54 27.85
CA GLN A 305 9.30 -17.32 26.41
C GLN A 305 9.76 -15.90 26.07
N ALA A 306 9.36 -14.89 26.88
CA ALA A 306 9.89 -13.54 26.74
C ALA A 306 11.41 -13.48 27.00
N TRP A 307 11.91 -14.23 27.98
CA TRP A 307 13.33 -14.38 28.23
C TRP A 307 14.07 -15.03 27.05
N GLU A 308 13.50 -16.06 26.43
CA GLU A 308 14.06 -16.67 25.21
C GLU A 308 14.14 -15.69 24.04
N LEU A 309 13.22 -14.73 23.92
CA LEU A 309 13.32 -13.66 22.92
C LEU A 309 14.54 -12.76 23.16
N TYR A 310 14.85 -12.46 24.42
CA TYR A 310 16.06 -11.70 24.79
C TYR A 310 17.34 -12.49 24.52
N LEU A 311 17.39 -13.78 24.86
CA LEU A 311 18.58 -14.63 24.64
C LEU A 311 18.96 -14.79 23.16
N LYS A 312 18.01 -14.60 22.24
CA LYS A 312 18.23 -14.63 20.79
C LYS A 312 18.81 -13.32 20.24
N ARG A 313 19.01 -12.30 21.08
CA ARG A 313 19.50 -10.97 20.66
C ARG A 313 20.99 -10.86 20.87
N ASP A 314 21.65 -10.22 19.91
CA ASP A 314 23.03 -9.78 20.07
C ASP A 314 23.13 -8.70 21.15
N ASN A 315 24.30 -8.57 21.76
CA ASN A 315 24.53 -7.60 22.82
C ASN A 315 24.51 -6.16 22.26
N SER A 316 23.34 -5.53 22.31
CA SER A 316 23.06 -4.20 21.75
C SER A 316 22.31 -3.31 22.75
N ALA A 317 22.26 -2.01 22.47
CA ALA A 317 21.44 -1.09 23.26
C ALA A 317 19.96 -1.52 23.28
N GLU A 318 19.44 -2.06 22.17
CA GLU A 318 18.07 -2.56 22.08
C GLU A 318 17.84 -3.79 22.97
N ALA A 319 18.83 -4.70 23.05
CA ALA A 319 18.77 -5.84 23.95
C ALA A 319 18.70 -5.39 25.42
N PHE A 320 19.42 -4.33 25.79
CA PHE A 320 19.34 -3.75 27.13
C PHE A 320 17.95 -3.15 27.42
N HIS A 321 17.36 -2.41 26.48
CA HIS A 321 15.99 -1.89 26.65
C HIS A 321 14.96 -3.02 26.76
N LEU A 322 15.12 -4.11 25.99
CA LEU A 322 14.27 -5.28 26.10
C LEU A 322 14.40 -5.94 27.47
N LEU A 323 15.61 -6.05 28.00
CA LEU A 323 15.85 -6.58 29.36
C LEU A 323 15.15 -5.72 30.42
N GLN A 324 15.25 -4.39 30.32
CA GLN A 324 14.55 -3.47 31.22
C GLN A 324 13.03 -3.64 31.15
N LEU A 325 12.47 -3.78 29.94
CA LEU A 325 11.05 -4.05 29.75
C LEU A 325 10.64 -5.36 30.44
N ILE A 326 11.37 -6.45 30.20
CA ILE A 326 11.08 -7.74 30.81
C ILE A 326 11.14 -7.65 32.33
N ALA A 327 12.14 -6.96 32.89
CA ALA A 327 12.30 -6.79 34.33
C ALA A 327 11.18 -5.95 34.97
N ASN A 328 10.64 -4.96 34.24
CA ASN A 328 9.56 -4.11 34.74
C ASN A 328 8.18 -4.78 34.64
N ASP A 329 7.95 -5.59 33.62
CA ASP A 329 6.63 -6.19 33.35
C ASP A 329 6.40 -7.53 34.10
N CYS A 330 7.47 -8.20 34.60
CA CYS A 330 7.39 -9.48 35.34
C CYS A 330 7.04 -9.33 36.82
#